data_AF-A0A1B6NRN2-F1
#
_entry.id   AF-A0A1B6NRN2-F1
#
_cell.length_a   1.000
_cell.length_b   1.000
_cell.length_c   1.000
_cell.angle_alpha   90.00
_cell.angle_beta   90.00
_cell.angle_gamma   90.00
#
_symmetry.space_group_name_H-M   'P 1'
#
loop_
_entity.id
_entity.type
_entity.pdbx_description
1 polymer ?
#
loop_
_entity_poly.entity_id
_entity_poly.type
_entity_poly.pdbx_seq_one_letter_code
_entity_poly.pdbx_strand_id
1 'polypeptide(L)' 'LEALKGEGTVSELASRFDVHPTMINQWKRALLDGASGVFERGGRKAPVIDEDQVRDLHAKRGEMAVANSFLKER' A
#
# COMPACT_ATOMS: atom_id res chain seq x y z
N LEU A 1 -7.20 -11.82 2.61
CA LEU A 1 -8.37 -10.91 2.81
C LEU A 1 -9.33 -11.54 3.84
N GLU A 2 -8.83 -11.85 5.04
CA GLU A 2 -9.63 -12.52 6.09
C GLU A 2 -10.29 -11.53 7.07
N ALA A 3 -9.70 -10.35 7.25
CA ALA A 3 -10.24 -9.31 8.14
C ALA A 3 -11.60 -8.74 7.68
N LEU A 4 -11.98 -8.95 6.42
CA LEU A 4 -13.27 -8.51 5.86
C LEU A 4 -14.40 -9.54 6.03
N LYS A 5 -14.08 -10.81 6.36
CA LYS A 5 -15.04 -11.92 6.41
C LYS A 5 -15.69 -12.15 7.78
N GLY A 6 -15.31 -11.43 8.82
CA GLY A 6 -15.93 -11.55 10.15
C GLY A 6 -15.62 -12.87 10.89
N GLU A 7 -14.62 -13.65 10.44
CA GLU A 7 -14.29 -14.96 11.01
C GLU A 7 -13.29 -14.91 12.19
N GLY A 8 -13.15 -13.77 12.85
CA GLY A 8 -12.30 -13.66 14.04
C GLY A 8 -12.36 -12.31 14.71
N THR A 9 -12.32 -12.32 16.03
CA THR A 9 -12.16 -11.13 16.87
C THR A 9 -10.76 -10.55 16.66
N VAL A 10 -10.59 -9.25 16.94
CA VAL A 10 -9.28 -8.57 16.84
C VAL A 10 -8.21 -9.29 17.67
N SER A 11 -8.61 -9.92 18.78
CA SER A 11 -7.73 -10.68 19.66
C SER A 11 -7.23 -11.98 19.02
N GLU A 12 -8.09 -12.69 18.29
CA GLU A 12 -7.72 -13.93 17.59
C GLU A 12 -6.81 -13.64 16.39
N LEU A 13 -7.07 -12.54 15.67
CA LEU A 13 -6.19 -12.05 14.60
C LEU A 13 -4.84 -11.59 15.14
N ALA A 14 -4.83 -10.91 16.30
CA ALA A 14 -3.61 -10.48 16.96
C ALA A 14 -2.72 -11.67 17.31
N SER A 15 -3.30 -12.71 17.93
CA SER A 15 -2.57 -13.92 18.31
C SER A 15 -2.14 -14.77 17.11
N ARG A 16 -2.94 -14.85 16.03
CA ARG A 16 -2.59 -15.65 14.85
C ARG A 16 -1.48 -15.05 14.00
N PHE A 17 -1.47 -13.72 13.87
CA PHE A 17 -0.51 -13.02 13.02
C PHE A 17 0.62 -12.36 13.82
N ASP A 18 0.66 -12.56 15.14
CA ASP A 18 1.60 -11.94 16.08
C ASP A 18 1.64 -10.40 15.94
N VAL A 19 0.46 -9.80 15.75
CA VAL A 19 0.28 -8.37 15.55
C VAL A 19 -0.42 -7.77 16.76
N HIS A 20 0.05 -6.64 17.27
CA HIS A 20 -0.60 -5.97 18.39
C HIS A 20 -2.05 -5.55 18.06
N PRO A 21 -3.05 -5.80 18.93
CA PRO A 21 -4.47 -5.47 18.70
C PRO A 21 -4.73 -4.01 18.27
N THR A 22 -3.91 -3.07 18.76
CA THR A 22 -3.97 -1.66 18.37
C THR A 22 -3.70 -1.44 16.88
N MET A 23 -2.75 -2.18 16.29
CA MET A 23 -2.40 -2.09 14.86
C MET A 23 -3.55 -2.59 13.99
N ILE A 24 -4.19 -3.70 14.38
CA ILE A 24 -5.35 -4.24 13.68
C ILE A 24 -6.52 -3.26 13.71
N ASN A 25 -6.75 -2.58 14.84
CA ASN A 25 -7.77 -1.53 14.92
C ASN A 25 -7.44 -0.31 14.05
N GLN A 26 -6.17 0.10 14.01
CA GLN A 26 -5.72 1.17 13.13
C GLN A 26 -5.94 0.81 11.66
N TRP A 27 -5.57 -0.40 11.24
CA TRP A 27 -5.80 -0.88 9.87
C TRP A 27 -7.29 -1.02 9.56
N LYS A 28 -8.11 -1.46 10.51
CA LYS A 28 -9.57 -1.52 10.35
C LYS A 28 -10.16 -0.12 10.14
N ARG A 29 -9.72 0.88 10.91
CA ARG A 29 -10.13 2.29 10.71
C ARG A 29 -9.65 2.82 9.36
N ALA A 30 -8.38 2.65 9.02
CA ALA A 30 -7.82 3.07 7.74
C ALA A 30 -8.54 2.41 6.55
N LEU A 31 -8.95 1.14 6.69
CA LEU A 31 -9.72 0.43 5.68
C LEU A 31 -11.14 0.97 5.56
N LEU A 32 -11.84 1.25 6.67
CA LEU A 32 -13.19 1.82 6.65
C LEU A 32 -13.19 3.25 6.08
N ASP A 33 -12.24 4.07 6.52
CA ASP A 33 -12.06 5.45 6.05
C ASP A 33 -11.61 5.49 4.58
N GLY A 34 -10.81 4.51 4.15
CA GLY A 34 -10.39 4.36 2.75
C GLY A 34 -11.44 3.70 1.85
N ALA A 35 -12.30 2.86 2.40
CA ALA A 35 -13.32 2.11 1.66
C ALA A 35 -14.44 3.03 1.14
N SER A 36 -14.84 4.06 1.90
CA SER A 36 -15.79 5.07 1.41
C SER A 36 -15.29 5.69 0.10
N GLY A 37 -14.02 6.12 0.05
CA GLY A 37 -13.40 6.68 -1.17
C GLY A 37 -13.06 5.67 -2.28
N VAL A 38 -13.13 4.36 -2.00
CA VAL A 38 -12.95 3.27 -2.98
C VAL A 38 -14.28 2.88 -3.61
N PHE A 39 -15.37 2.82 -2.85
CA PHE A 39 -16.69 2.43 -3.33
C PHE A 39 -17.55 3.61 -3.82
N GLU A 40 -17.30 4.86 -3.39
CA GLU A 40 -17.96 6.05 -3.97
C GLU A 40 -17.49 6.39 -5.40
N ARG A 41 -16.65 5.55 -5.99
CA ARG A 41 -15.78 5.99 -7.06
C ARG A 41 -16.02 5.29 -8.40
N GLY A 42 -17.12 5.70 -9.02
CA GLY A 42 -17.14 6.05 -10.45
C GLY A 42 -16.44 7.39 -10.76
N GLY A 43 -15.45 7.80 -9.94
CA GLY A 43 -14.88 9.16 -9.93
C GLY A 43 -13.40 9.25 -9.55
N ARG A 44 -12.57 8.25 -9.85
CA ARG A 44 -11.11 8.44 -9.95
C ARG A 44 -11.03 9.03 -11.33
N LYS A 45 -11.12 10.36 -11.44
CA LYS A 45 -10.34 11.03 -12.50
C LYS A 45 -8.99 10.33 -12.41
N ALA A 46 -8.62 9.64 -13.48
CA ALA A 46 -7.27 9.12 -13.61
C ALA A 46 -6.35 10.25 -13.13
N PRO A 47 -5.36 9.97 -12.27
CA PRO A 47 -4.39 11.00 -11.92
C PRO A 47 -3.98 11.64 -13.25
N VAL A 48 -4.03 12.96 -13.34
CA VAL A 48 -3.45 13.65 -14.48
C VAL A 48 -1.98 13.36 -14.33
N ILE A 49 -1.54 12.30 -15.01
CA ILE A 49 -0.16 11.83 -14.94
C ILE A 49 0.61 12.88 -15.74
N ASP A 50 1.39 13.67 -15.03
CA ASP A 50 2.33 14.58 -15.63
C ASP A 50 3.41 13.74 -16.31
N GLU A 51 3.46 13.77 -17.65
CA GLU A 51 4.42 13.01 -18.45
C GLU A 51 5.87 13.38 -18.10
N ASP A 52 6.11 14.62 -17.65
CA ASP A 52 7.43 15.04 -17.18
C ASP A 52 7.80 14.34 -15.88
N GLN A 53 6.86 14.21 -14.94
CA GLN A 53 7.07 13.48 -13.69
C GLN A 53 7.35 11.99 -13.96
N VAL A 54 6.66 11.39 -14.93
CA VAL A 54 6.90 9.99 -15.33
C VAL A 54 8.29 9.81 -15.92
N ARG A 55 8.72 10.72 -16.80
CA ARG A 55 10.07 10.71 -17.37
C ARG A 55 11.13 10.81 -16.28
N ASP A 56 10.97 11.72 -15.33
CA ASP A 56 11.93 11.91 -14.24
C ASP A 56 12.02 10.67 -13.33
N LEU A 57 10.87 10.04 -13.04
CA LEU A 57 10.83 8.78 -12.29
C LEU A 57 11.52 7.64 -13.05
N HIS A 58 11.35 7.55 -14.37
CA HIS A 58 12.04 6.57 -15.21
C HIS A 58 13.55 6.80 -15.24
N ALA A 59 14.01 8.05 -15.36
CA ALA A 59 15.42 8.41 -15.29
C ALA A 59 16.03 8.00 -13.94
N LYS A 60 15.35 8.36 -12.83
CA LYS A 60 15.79 8.00 -11.47
C LYS A 60 15.87 6.49 -11.27
N ARG A 61 14.91 5.74 -11.82
CA ARG A 61 14.91 4.27 -11.79
C ARG A 61 16.10 3.69 -12.56
N GLY A 62 16.46 4.28 -13.70
CA GLY A 62 17.66 3.91 -14.46
C GLY A 62 18.95 4.16 -13.68
N GLU A 63 19.10 5.35 -13.09
CA GLU A 63 20.25 5.69 -12.23
C GLU A 63 20.39 4.70 -11.07
N MET A 64 19.30 4.42 -10.36
CA MET A 64 19.29 3.47 -9.24
C MET A 64 19.59 2.04 -9.71
N ALA A 65 19.14 1.64 -10.90
CA ALA A 65 19.45 0.33 -11.45
C ALA A 65 20.95 0.18 -11.74
N VAL A 66 21.58 1.20 -12.33
CA VAL A 66 23.03 1.23 -12.61
C VAL A 66 23.85 1.27 -11.32
N ALA A 67 23.44 2.11 -10.35
CA ALA A 67 24.10 2.15 -9.05
C ALA A 67 24.01 0.80 -8.33
N ASN A 68 22.85 0.14 -8.39
CA ASN A 68 22.67 -1.18 -7.81
C ASN A 68 23.45 -2.27 -8.55
N SER A 69 23.58 -2.23 -9.88
CA SER A 69 24.40 -3.20 -10.61
C SER A 69 25.87 -3.03 -10.27
N PHE A 70 26.36 -1.78 -10.21
CA PHE A 70 27.72 -1.47 -9.82
C PHE A 70 28.05 -1.92 -8.38
N LEU A 71 27.11 -1.73 -7.44
CA LEU A 71 27.27 -2.22 -6.06
C LEU A 71 27.26 -3.74 -5.95
N LYS A 72 26.60 -4.45 -6.86
CA LYS A 72 26.56 -5.93 -6.88
C LYS A 72 27.77 -6.55 -7.56
N GLU A 73 28.46 -5.80 -8.41
CA GLU A 73 29.65 -6.25 -9.15
C GLU A 73 30.95 -6.01 -8.37
N ARG A 74 30.84 -5.59 -7.10
CA ARG A 74 31.94 -5.33 -6.17
C ARG A 74 31.84 -6.26 -4.97
#